data_AF-A0A532EF56-F1
#
_entry.id   AF-A0A532EF56-F1
#
_cell.length_a   1.000
_cell.length_b   1.000
_cell.length_c   1.000
_cell.angle_alpha   90.00
_cell.angle_beta   90.00
_cell.angle_gamma   90.00
#
_symmetry.space_group_name_H-M   'P 1'
#
loop_
_entity.id
_entity.type
_entity.pdbx_description
1 polymer ?
#
loop_
_entity_poly.entity_id
_entity_poly.type
_entity_poly.pdbx_seq_one_letter_code
_entity_poly.pdbx_strand_id
1 'polypeptide(L)'
;MPDATWTEIGSVDELKQRPLQQIVCGQTTLALSYKDGRFAAISGVCNHIGGPLGEGRLDGDYVVCPWHYWKFHHRTGRGEPGYEGDQVATYAVKVEDGRVFVDLTPVTKRQKLPKPSHPLARPIVRADGPIRVLGIATTAMTADQPRFSASDALLEEALANAREHLQLDTQLIKLRDLSFRACEGFYSKSAEACTWPCSITQMDPTDQMDRVYEAVVHWADVILVSTPIRWGGASSLYYKMVERMNCIQNQETIANRHLLKNKVAAFIIMGGQDNVQGVAGQLMTFFAEVGCQFPQFPFIAHSRGWSAEDMERNNSEVQNSRELREGAQSLVARAAEMARLMVEGQLAMHPLTRGGRKAHQLDSEPTG
;
A
#
# COMPACT_ATOMS: atom_id res chain seq x y z
N MET A 1 22.99 7.29 -42.88
CA MET A 1 21.90 7.32 -41.90
C MET A 1 21.11 6.05 -42.15
N PRO A 2 20.70 5.26 -41.16
CA PRO A 2 19.78 4.16 -41.44
C PRO A 2 18.52 4.77 -42.08
N ASP A 3 18.03 4.18 -43.17
CA ASP A 3 16.86 4.69 -43.88
C ASP A 3 15.66 4.72 -42.94
N ALA A 4 14.96 5.85 -42.89
CA ALA A 4 13.78 6.02 -42.06
C ALA A 4 12.68 5.05 -42.51
N THR A 5 12.40 4.02 -41.69
CA THR A 5 11.33 3.06 -41.94
C THR A 5 10.02 3.64 -41.41
N TRP A 6 9.32 4.39 -42.27
CA TRP A 6 8.01 4.94 -41.97
C TRP A 6 6.96 3.83 -41.87
N THR A 7 6.32 3.73 -40.72
CA THR A 7 5.24 2.77 -40.45
C THR A 7 3.91 3.50 -40.43
N GLU A 8 2.95 3.10 -41.28
CA GLU A 8 1.58 3.61 -41.22
C GLU A 8 0.91 3.13 -39.92
N ILE A 9 0.27 4.04 -39.19
CA ILE A 9 -0.40 3.74 -37.93
C ILE A 9 -1.92 3.98 -37.95
N GLY A 10 -2.45 4.49 -39.06
CA GLY A 10 -3.89 4.69 -39.25
C GLY A 10 -4.25 5.98 -40.00
N SER A 11 -5.55 6.23 -40.13
CA SER A 11 -6.06 7.46 -40.77
C SER A 11 -6.06 8.65 -39.80
N VAL A 12 -5.91 9.86 -40.34
CA VAL A 12 -6.02 11.10 -39.56
C VAL A 12 -7.38 11.22 -38.89
N ASP A 13 -8.45 10.87 -39.60
CA ASP A 13 -9.84 11.02 -39.13
C ASP A 13 -10.19 10.11 -37.96
N GLU A 14 -9.58 8.93 -37.89
CA GLU A 14 -9.68 8.01 -36.77
C GLU A 14 -8.82 8.47 -35.60
N LEU A 15 -7.52 8.69 -35.85
CA LEU A 15 -6.56 8.94 -34.78
C LEU A 15 -6.75 10.29 -34.09
N LYS A 16 -7.29 11.31 -34.77
CA LYS A 16 -7.54 12.63 -34.16
C LYS A 16 -8.69 12.64 -33.15
N GLN A 17 -9.53 11.60 -33.12
CA GLN A 17 -10.70 11.54 -32.22
C GLN A 17 -10.31 11.39 -30.75
N ARG A 18 -9.09 10.93 -30.49
CA ARG A 18 -8.55 10.76 -29.14
C ARG A 18 -7.39 11.72 -28.92
N PRO A 19 -7.40 12.52 -27.84
CA PRO A 19 -6.29 13.42 -27.54
C PRO A 19 -5.00 12.66 -27.21
N LEU A 20 -5.12 11.43 -26.70
CA LEU A 20 -4.03 10.53 -26.38
C LEU A 20 -4.49 9.08 -26.58
N GLN A 21 -3.63 8.24 -27.16
CA GLN A 21 -3.89 6.82 -27.31
C GLN A 21 -2.59 6.01 -27.40
N GLN A 22 -2.68 4.73 -27.04
CA GLN A 22 -1.60 3.77 -27.21
C GLN A 22 -1.59 3.21 -28.63
N ILE A 23 -0.41 3.19 -29.24
CA ILE A 23 -0.17 2.56 -30.55
C ILE A 23 0.94 1.52 -30.38
N VAL A 24 0.74 0.32 -30.91
CA VAL A 24 1.72 -0.77 -30.86
C VAL A 24 2.18 -1.07 -32.29
N CYS A 25 3.48 -0.93 -32.53
CA CYS A 25 4.12 -1.20 -33.81
C CYS A 25 5.23 -2.23 -33.60
N GLY A 26 4.94 -3.51 -33.88
CA GLY A 26 5.85 -4.61 -33.55
C GLY A 26 6.15 -4.65 -32.05
N GLN A 27 7.41 -4.51 -31.67
CA GLN A 27 7.85 -4.46 -30.27
C GLN A 27 7.85 -3.05 -29.66
N THR A 28 7.55 -2.01 -30.45
CA THR A 28 7.56 -0.62 -29.97
C THR A 28 6.16 -0.19 -29.57
N THR A 29 6.00 0.22 -28.31
CA THR A 29 4.78 0.87 -27.82
C THR A 29 4.96 2.38 -27.80
N LEU A 30 3.98 3.11 -28.31
CA LEU A 30 3.98 4.56 -28.44
C LEU A 30 2.77 5.16 -27.71
N ALA A 31 2.97 6.34 -27.13
CA ALA A 31 1.89 7.23 -26.74
C ALA A 31 1.72 8.30 -27.83
N LEU A 32 0.68 8.14 -28.65
CA LEU A 32 0.34 9.08 -29.71
C LEU A 32 -0.61 10.14 -29.14
N SER A 33 -0.20 11.40 -29.24
CA SER A 33 -1.01 12.56 -28.85
C SER A 33 -1.49 13.32 -30.08
N TYR A 34 -2.70 13.87 -30.02
CA TYR A 34 -3.21 14.85 -30.97
C TYR A 34 -3.65 16.10 -30.24
N LYS A 35 -2.92 17.19 -30.45
CA LYS A 35 -3.16 18.48 -29.77
C LYS A 35 -2.84 19.63 -30.72
N ASP A 36 -3.66 20.68 -30.69
CA ASP A 36 -3.49 21.89 -31.50
C ASP A 36 -3.32 21.59 -33.00
N GLY A 37 -4.10 20.63 -33.49
CA GLY A 37 -4.10 20.21 -34.90
C GLY A 37 -2.90 19.35 -35.32
N ARG A 38 -2.04 18.92 -34.39
CA ARG A 38 -0.78 18.22 -34.69
C ARG A 38 -0.64 16.92 -33.90
N PHE A 39 -0.10 15.90 -34.56
CA PHE A 39 0.30 14.66 -33.91
C PHE A 39 1.70 14.78 -33.31
N ALA A 40 1.93 14.11 -32.18
CA ALA A 40 3.25 13.84 -31.65
C ALA A 40 3.29 12.47 -30.98
N ALA A 41 4.44 11.79 -31.06
CA ALA A 41 4.64 10.47 -30.49
C ALA A 41 5.84 10.45 -29.53
N ILE A 42 5.61 9.91 -28.34
CA ILE A 42 6.64 9.56 -27.37
C ILE A 42 6.57 8.06 -27.07
N SER A 43 7.56 7.53 -26.37
CA SER A 43 7.51 6.14 -25.89
C SER A 43 6.25 5.93 -25.07
N GLY A 44 5.58 4.80 -25.30
CA GLY A 44 4.41 4.38 -24.53
C GLY A 44 4.77 3.85 -23.14
N VAL A 45 6.06 3.74 -22.79
CA VAL A 45 6.52 3.14 -21.53
C VAL A 45 7.10 4.22 -20.61
N CYS A 46 6.47 4.44 -19.47
CA CYS A 46 6.86 5.44 -18.48
C CYS A 46 8.25 5.14 -17.85
N ASN A 47 9.12 6.16 -17.72
CA ASN A 47 10.45 5.97 -17.07
C ASN A 47 10.38 5.60 -15.60
N HIS A 48 9.28 5.92 -14.90
CA HIS A 48 9.11 5.60 -13.49
C HIS A 48 9.22 4.09 -13.21
N ILE A 49 8.18 3.34 -13.53
CA ILE A 49 8.10 1.88 -13.34
C ILE A 49 7.43 1.16 -14.53
N GLY A 50 7.48 1.74 -15.73
CA GLY A 50 7.03 1.06 -16.95
C GLY A 50 5.56 1.25 -17.35
N GLY A 51 4.77 2.05 -16.63
CA GLY A 51 3.34 2.22 -16.93
C GLY A 51 3.02 2.73 -18.35
N PRO A 52 1.84 2.36 -18.89
CA PRO A 52 1.43 2.64 -20.27
C PRO A 52 1.02 4.10 -20.45
N LEU A 53 1.93 4.93 -20.97
CA LEU A 53 1.70 6.36 -21.18
C LEU A 53 0.55 6.62 -22.17
N GLY A 54 0.34 5.74 -23.15
CA GLY A 54 -0.75 5.87 -24.13
C GLY A 54 -2.15 5.64 -23.56
N GLU A 55 -2.27 4.96 -22.41
CA GLU A 55 -3.51 4.80 -21.64
C GLU A 55 -3.71 5.90 -20.58
N GLY A 56 -2.80 6.87 -20.55
CA GLY A 56 -2.84 8.00 -19.64
C GLY A 56 -3.85 9.08 -20.06
N ARG A 57 -3.55 10.32 -19.67
CA ARG A 57 -4.28 11.51 -20.14
C ARG A 57 -3.32 12.63 -20.50
N LEU A 58 -3.79 13.60 -21.27
CA LEU A 58 -3.10 14.89 -21.41
C LEU A 58 -3.52 15.85 -20.30
N ASP A 59 -2.53 16.55 -19.73
CA ASP A 59 -2.66 17.66 -18.79
C ASP A 59 -1.78 18.81 -19.29
N GLY A 60 -2.40 19.80 -19.93
CA GLY A 60 -1.66 20.84 -20.65
C GLY A 60 -0.80 20.24 -21.78
N ASP A 61 0.52 20.40 -21.69
CA ASP A 61 1.49 19.85 -22.64
C ASP A 61 2.06 18.48 -22.22
N TYR A 62 1.55 17.88 -21.14
CA TYR A 62 2.13 16.68 -20.55
C TYR A 62 1.22 15.47 -20.66
N VAL A 63 1.80 14.34 -21.05
CA VAL A 63 1.21 13.02 -20.89
C VAL A 63 1.40 12.58 -19.45
N VAL A 64 0.30 12.31 -18.76
CA VAL A 64 0.25 11.86 -17.36
C VAL A 64 0.04 10.35 -17.32
N CYS A 65 1.02 9.63 -16.77
CA CYS A 65 0.97 8.18 -16.60
C CYS A 65 -0.23 7.75 -15.74
N PRO A 66 -0.99 6.72 -16.15
CA PRO A 66 -2.18 6.27 -15.42
C PRO A 66 -1.85 5.49 -14.13
N TRP A 67 -0.59 5.06 -13.95
CA TRP A 67 -0.19 4.34 -12.74
C TRP A 67 0.14 5.29 -11.60
N HIS A 68 1.10 6.20 -11.79
CA HIS A 68 1.62 7.03 -10.70
C HIS A 68 1.76 8.51 -11.09
N TYR A 69 1.00 8.95 -12.08
CA TYR A 69 0.92 10.36 -12.45
C TYR A 69 2.22 11.02 -12.93
N TRP A 70 3.27 10.24 -13.21
CA TRP A 70 4.50 10.75 -13.82
C TRP A 70 4.20 11.42 -15.16
N LYS A 71 4.78 12.61 -15.34
CA LYS A 71 4.48 13.48 -16.48
C LYS A 71 5.65 13.57 -17.44
N PHE A 72 5.35 13.49 -18.73
CA PHE A 72 6.31 13.74 -19.81
C PHE A 72 5.69 14.64 -20.87
N HIS A 73 6.42 15.65 -21.31
CA HIS A 73 5.96 16.58 -22.34
C HIS A 73 5.67 15.83 -23.64
N HIS A 74 4.47 15.98 -24.19
CA HIS A 74 3.94 15.11 -25.24
C HIS A 74 4.72 15.19 -26.58
N ARG A 75 5.51 16.25 -26.78
CA ARG A 75 6.36 16.45 -27.98
C ARG A 75 7.85 16.16 -27.77
N THR A 76 8.38 16.48 -26.60
CA THR A 76 9.83 16.45 -26.33
C THR A 76 10.22 15.25 -25.48
N GLY A 77 9.25 14.58 -24.86
CA GLY A 77 9.47 13.44 -23.98
C GLY A 77 10.10 13.80 -22.63
N ARG A 78 10.46 15.07 -22.39
CA ARG A 78 11.10 15.53 -21.15
C ARG A 78 10.09 15.57 -20.00
N GLY A 79 10.58 15.32 -18.78
CA GLY A 79 9.78 15.43 -17.57
C GLY A 79 9.21 16.84 -17.36
N GLU A 80 8.28 16.95 -16.41
CA GLU A 80 7.73 18.24 -15.99
C GLU A 80 8.79 19.15 -15.33
N PRO A 81 8.50 20.45 -15.13
CA PRO A 81 9.46 21.39 -14.58
C PRO A 81 10.10 20.88 -13.28
N GLY A 82 11.43 20.93 -13.19
CA GLY A 82 12.22 20.35 -12.10
C GLY A 82 12.62 18.89 -12.28
N TYR A 83 12.08 18.20 -13.30
CA TYR A 83 12.39 16.80 -13.63
C TYR A 83 12.77 16.63 -15.11
N GLU A 84 13.20 17.69 -15.79
CA GLU A 84 13.42 17.72 -17.24
C GLU A 84 14.57 16.82 -17.72
N GLY A 85 15.38 16.30 -16.79
CA GLY A 85 16.40 15.28 -17.05
C GLY A 85 15.87 13.84 -17.09
N ASP A 86 14.63 13.59 -16.63
CA ASP A 86 13.93 12.32 -16.85
C ASP A 86 13.17 12.41 -18.18
N GLN A 87 13.61 11.68 -19.21
CA GLN A 87 13.14 11.82 -20.58
C GLN A 87 12.78 10.46 -21.19
N VAL A 88 11.57 10.35 -21.74
CA VAL A 88 11.18 9.24 -22.62
C VAL A 88 11.56 9.56 -24.07
N ALA A 89 11.82 8.53 -24.87
CA ALA A 89 12.14 8.71 -26.28
C ALA A 89 10.97 9.35 -27.07
N THR A 90 11.30 10.15 -28.08
CA THR A 90 10.35 10.75 -29.03
C THR A 90 10.51 10.11 -30.41
N TYR A 91 9.43 10.07 -31.18
CA TYR A 91 9.41 9.46 -32.51
C TYR A 91 8.89 10.48 -33.53
N ALA A 92 9.49 10.48 -34.73
CA ALA A 92 9.07 11.40 -35.78
C ALA A 92 7.70 10.95 -36.31
N VAL A 93 6.77 11.91 -36.46
CA VAL A 93 5.43 11.68 -36.99
C VAL A 93 5.24 12.53 -38.24
N LYS A 94 4.69 11.96 -39.30
CA LYS A 94 4.28 12.69 -40.50
C LYS A 94 2.86 12.32 -40.91
N VAL A 95 2.23 13.20 -41.68
CA VAL A 95 0.91 13.00 -42.26
C VAL A 95 1.04 13.15 -43.77
N GLU A 96 0.65 12.13 -44.53
CA GLU A 96 0.67 12.10 -45.99
C GLU A 96 -0.63 11.45 -46.47
N ASP A 97 -1.32 12.07 -47.44
CA ASP A 97 -2.56 11.56 -48.04
C ASP A 97 -3.65 11.12 -47.02
N GLY A 98 -3.78 11.88 -45.93
CA GLY A 98 -4.76 11.59 -44.86
C GLY A 98 -4.39 10.41 -43.97
N ARG A 99 -3.17 9.86 -44.10
CA ARG A 99 -2.61 8.79 -43.27
C ARG A 99 -1.52 9.31 -42.35
N VAL A 100 -1.42 8.73 -41.16
CA VAL A 100 -0.40 9.07 -40.15
C VAL A 100 0.68 7.99 -40.18
N PHE A 101 1.94 8.43 -40.24
CA PHE A 101 3.10 7.56 -40.22
C PHE A 101 4.05 7.92 -39.08
N VAL A 102 4.72 6.92 -38.53
CA VAL A 102 5.76 7.08 -37.49
C VAL A 102 7.05 6.42 -37.93
N ASP A 103 8.19 7.10 -37.74
CA ASP A 103 9.51 6.47 -37.79
C ASP A 103 9.80 5.83 -36.43
N LEU A 104 9.98 4.51 -36.41
CA LEU A 104 10.24 3.74 -35.19
C LEU A 104 11.68 3.92 -34.68
N THR A 105 12.54 4.64 -35.41
CA THR A 105 13.84 5.07 -34.94
C THR A 105 13.68 6.24 -33.96
N PRO A 106 14.11 6.11 -32.69
CA PRO A 106 13.98 7.19 -31.72
C PRO A 106 14.76 8.45 -32.16
N VAL A 107 14.07 9.59 -32.20
CA VAL A 107 14.69 10.90 -32.46
C VAL A 107 15.51 11.35 -31.25
N THR A 108 15.01 11.08 -30.05
CA THR A 108 15.71 11.36 -28.79
C THR A 108 15.98 10.07 -28.03
N LYS A 109 17.08 10.05 -27.29
CA LYS A 109 17.41 8.92 -26.41
C LYS A 109 16.59 9.00 -25.12
N ARG A 110 16.19 7.83 -24.63
CA ARG A 110 15.64 7.68 -23.28
C ARG A 110 16.72 8.02 -22.25
N GLN A 111 16.38 8.85 -21.27
CA GLN A 111 17.25 9.18 -20.13
C GLN A 111 16.42 9.00 -18.86
N LYS A 112 16.87 8.14 -17.94
CA LYS A 112 16.18 7.93 -16.66
C LYS A 112 16.96 8.65 -15.57
N LEU A 113 16.33 9.64 -14.94
CA LEU A 113 16.96 10.33 -13.80
C LEU A 113 17.03 9.36 -12.61
N PRO A 114 18.21 9.14 -11.99
CA PRO A 114 18.31 8.34 -10.79
C PRO A 114 17.55 9.02 -9.66
N LYS A 115 16.59 8.33 -9.05
CA LYS A 115 15.96 8.79 -7.82
C LYS A 115 16.61 8.10 -6.63
N PRO A 116 16.91 8.83 -5.54
CA PRO A 116 17.35 8.19 -4.31
C PRO A 116 16.27 7.22 -3.84
N SER A 117 16.69 6.07 -3.34
CA SER A 117 15.76 5.08 -2.79
C SER A 117 15.04 5.66 -1.57
N HIS A 118 13.75 5.37 -1.46
CA HIS A 118 12.96 5.81 -0.31
C HIS A 118 13.53 5.20 0.99
N PRO A 119 13.61 5.93 2.12
CA PRO A 119 14.20 5.42 3.37
C PRO A 119 13.60 4.10 3.88
N LEU A 120 12.29 3.87 3.67
CA LEU A 120 11.59 2.62 4.00
C LEU A 120 12.04 1.40 3.17
N ALA A 121 12.72 1.59 2.04
CA ALA A 121 13.17 0.50 1.17
C ALA A 121 14.47 -0.18 1.66
N ARG A 122 15.05 0.31 2.77
CA ARG A 122 16.25 -0.26 3.37
C ARG A 122 16.04 -1.70 3.86
N PRO A 123 17.11 -2.52 4.00
CA PRO A 123 16.99 -3.85 4.58
C PRO A 123 16.37 -3.83 5.97
N ILE A 124 15.54 -4.83 6.25
CA ILE A 124 14.88 -4.99 7.55
C ILE A 124 15.88 -5.67 8.49
N VAL A 125 16.35 -4.91 9.48
CA VAL A 125 17.26 -5.40 10.51
C VAL A 125 16.68 -5.02 11.87
N ARG A 126 16.31 -6.02 12.66
CA ARG A 126 15.89 -5.80 14.04
C ARG A 126 17.11 -5.39 14.86
N ALA A 127 17.11 -4.16 15.38
CA ALA A 127 18.12 -3.75 16.35
C ALA A 127 17.97 -4.52 17.67
N ASP A 128 19.08 -4.80 18.35
CA ASP A 128 19.10 -5.44 19.67
C ASP A 128 18.30 -4.66 20.71
N GLY A 129 17.87 -5.35 21.77
CA GLY A 129 17.10 -4.76 22.87
C GLY A 129 15.78 -5.51 23.16
N PRO A 130 14.95 -4.94 24.05
CA PRO A 130 13.71 -5.57 24.50
C PRO A 130 12.71 -5.76 23.36
N ILE A 131 11.68 -6.57 23.59
CA ILE A 131 10.58 -6.72 22.65
C ILE A 131 9.86 -5.38 22.46
N ARG A 132 9.53 -5.06 21.22
CA ARG A 132 8.87 -3.82 20.81
C ARG A 132 7.40 -4.06 20.48
N VAL A 133 6.51 -3.45 21.27
CA VAL A 133 5.06 -3.55 21.12
C VAL A 133 4.52 -2.27 20.50
N LEU A 134 4.02 -2.37 19.28
CA LEU A 134 3.33 -1.29 18.58
C LEU A 134 1.82 -1.44 18.80
N GLY A 135 1.20 -0.45 19.43
CA GLY A 135 -0.25 -0.28 19.43
C GLY A 135 -0.72 0.59 18.28
N ILE A 136 -1.74 0.14 17.54
CA ILE A 136 -2.41 0.88 16.48
C ILE A 136 -3.89 1.03 16.84
N ALA A 137 -4.29 2.25 17.19
CA ALA A 137 -5.69 2.58 17.46
C ALA A 137 -6.38 3.02 16.17
N THR A 138 -7.49 2.37 15.85
CA THR A 138 -8.20 2.59 14.58
C THR A 138 -9.57 3.27 14.76
N THR A 139 -9.95 3.68 15.98
CA THR A 139 -11.18 4.47 16.15
C THR A 139 -11.06 5.83 15.44
N ALA A 140 -12.13 6.22 14.74
CA ALA A 140 -12.24 7.50 14.05
C ALA A 140 -12.91 8.59 14.90
N MET A 141 -12.92 8.43 16.23
CA MET A 141 -13.47 9.43 17.14
C MET A 141 -12.65 10.73 17.05
N THR A 142 -13.35 11.86 16.90
CA THR A 142 -12.72 13.17 16.70
C THR A 142 -11.94 13.60 17.94
N ALA A 143 -10.69 14.02 17.73
CA ALA A 143 -9.76 14.34 18.81
C ALA A 143 -10.16 15.62 19.59
N ASP A 144 -10.79 16.58 18.93
CA ASP A 144 -11.29 17.85 19.51
C ASP A 144 -12.59 17.69 20.31
N GLN A 145 -13.24 16.53 20.24
CA GLN A 145 -14.46 16.20 20.97
C GLN A 145 -14.23 14.94 21.82
N PRO A 146 -13.42 15.03 22.89
CA PRO A 146 -12.98 13.88 23.65
C PRO A 146 -14.19 13.18 24.27
N ARG A 147 -14.30 11.88 23.94
CA ARG A 147 -15.30 10.96 24.48
C ARG A 147 -14.59 9.66 24.80
N PHE A 148 -15.10 8.92 25.76
CA PHE A 148 -14.54 7.62 26.11
C PHE A 148 -14.56 6.68 24.90
N SER A 149 -13.38 6.14 24.58
CA SER A 149 -13.20 5.12 23.54
C SER A 149 -12.78 3.82 24.21
N ALA A 150 -13.68 2.83 24.22
CA ALA A 150 -13.41 1.50 24.74
C ALA A 150 -12.15 0.86 24.10
N SER A 151 -11.98 1.01 22.78
CA SER A 151 -10.85 0.42 22.05
C SER A 151 -9.52 1.11 22.35
N ASP A 152 -9.55 2.41 22.63
CA ASP A 152 -8.33 3.14 23.01
C ASP A 152 -7.97 2.83 24.46
N ALA A 153 -8.94 2.84 25.36
CA ALA A 153 -8.70 2.59 26.78
C ALA A 153 -8.05 1.22 27.02
N LEU A 154 -8.56 0.15 26.39
CA LEU A 154 -7.96 -1.18 26.55
C LEU A 154 -6.61 -1.32 25.82
N LEU A 155 -6.38 -0.59 24.72
CA LEU A 155 -5.08 -0.56 24.06
C LEU A 155 -4.04 0.16 24.93
N GLU A 156 -4.40 1.31 25.49
CA GLU A 156 -3.55 2.09 26.39
C GLU A 156 -3.23 1.29 27.66
N GLU A 157 -4.20 0.55 28.21
CA GLU A 157 -3.99 -0.39 29.32
C GLU A 157 -2.98 -1.49 28.96
N ALA A 158 -3.13 -2.14 27.79
CA ALA A 158 -2.19 -3.16 27.33
C ALA A 158 -0.77 -2.60 27.18
N LEU A 159 -0.62 -1.42 26.56
CA LEU A 159 0.68 -0.78 26.38
C LEU A 159 1.30 -0.31 27.70
N ALA A 160 0.49 0.19 28.64
CA ALA A 160 0.94 0.57 29.97
C ALA A 160 1.51 -0.65 30.70
N ASN A 161 0.79 -1.78 30.72
CA ASN A 161 1.26 -3.02 31.32
C ASN A 161 2.53 -3.55 30.66
N ALA A 162 2.63 -3.49 29.32
CA ALA A 162 3.84 -3.88 28.61
C ALA A 162 5.06 -3.05 29.03
N ARG A 163 4.89 -1.74 29.18
CA ARG A 163 5.97 -0.83 29.59
C ARG A 163 6.32 -0.98 31.07
N GLU A 164 5.33 -0.98 31.94
CA GLU A 164 5.50 -0.81 33.39
C GLU A 164 5.74 -2.11 34.13
N HIS A 165 5.20 -3.23 33.62
CA HIS A 165 5.29 -4.53 34.28
C HIS A 165 6.12 -5.55 33.48
N LEU A 166 6.10 -5.50 32.16
CA LEU A 166 6.85 -6.42 31.30
C LEU A 166 8.20 -5.87 30.81
N GLN A 167 8.49 -4.59 31.11
CA GLN A 167 9.73 -3.89 30.72
C GLN A 167 10.00 -3.96 29.21
N LEU A 168 8.95 -3.77 28.40
CA LEU A 168 8.99 -3.77 26.95
C LEU A 168 9.00 -2.35 26.39
N ASP A 169 9.56 -2.19 25.20
CA ASP A 169 9.47 -0.94 24.46
C ASP A 169 8.08 -0.82 23.84
N THR A 170 7.44 0.34 23.96
CA THR A 170 6.09 0.56 23.43
C THR A 170 5.99 1.81 22.58
N GLN A 171 5.19 1.73 21.50
CA GLN A 171 4.77 2.87 20.70
C GLN A 171 3.25 2.81 20.47
N LEU A 172 2.62 3.97 20.39
CA LEU A 172 1.19 4.09 20.08
C LEU A 172 1.02 4.98 18.86
N ILE A 173 0.34 4.45 17.84
CA ILE A 173 -0.11 5.20 16.67
C ILE A 173 -1.64 5.26 16.71
N LYS A 174 -2.19 6.47 16.79
CA LYS A 174 -3.61 6.74 16.59
C LYS A 174 -3.80 7.14 15.13
N LEU A 175 -4.42 6.27 14.33
CA LEU A 175 -4.55 6.53 12.88
C LEU A 175 -5.34 7.80 12.56
N ARG A 176 -6.25 8.20 13.44
CA ARG A 176 -7.02 9.45 13.34
C ARG A 176 -6.15 10.71 13.43
N ASP A 177 -4.95 10.61 13.99
CA ASP A 177 -3.99 11.72 14.11
C ASP A 177 -3.07 11.82 12.88
N LEU A 178 -3.21 10.89 11.93
CA LEU A 178 -2.41 10.84 10.71
C LEU A 178 -3.21 11.33 9.49
N SER A 179 -2.57 12.17 8.68
CA SER A 179 -3.04 12.53 7.35
C SER A 179 -2.42 11.61 6.30
N PHE A 180 -3.23 10.70 5.75
CA PHE A 180 -2.81 9.80 4.67
C PHE A 180 -3.96 9.54 3.71
N ARG A 181 -3.66 9.25 2.45
CA ARG A 181 -4.66 8.99 1.40
C ARG A 181 -5.23 7.57 1.48
N ALA A 182 -6.43 7.37 0.93
CA ALA A 182 -6.95 6.04 0.67
C ALA A 182 -6.12 5.33 -0.43
N CYS A 183 -6.21 4.00 -0.49
CA CYS A 183 -5.61 3.23 -1.58
C CYS A 183 -6.38 3.47 -2.89
N GLU A 184 -5.67 3.59 -4.00
CA GLU A 184 -6.26 3.81 -5.33
C GLU A 184 -6.37 2.52 -6.15
N GLY A 185 -5.96 1.39 -5.58
CA GLY A 185 -6.06 0.10 -6.26
C GLY A 185 -5.07 -0.07 -7.41
N PHE A 186 -3.86 0.50 -7.33
CA PHE A 186 -2.84 0.37 -8.38
C PHE A 186 -2.49 -1.09 -8.69
N TYR A 187 -2.59 -2.00 -7.71
CA TYR A 187 -2.43 -3.43 -7.95
C TYR A 187 -3.38 -3.97 -9.04
N SER A 188 -4.61 -3.48 -9.10
CA SER A 188 -5.60 -3.87 -10.11
C SER A 188 -5.29 -3.31 -11.50
N LYS A 189 -4.36 -2.34 -11.61
CA LYS A 189 -3.82 -1.85 -12.90
C LYS A 189 -2.65 -2.70 -13.37
N SER A 190 -1.74 -3.02 -12.45
CA SER A 190 -0.62 -3.93 -12.66
C SER A 190 -0.05 -4.35 -11.31
N ALA A 191 0.42 -5.59 -11.21
CA ALA A 191 1.14 -6.07 -10.05
C ALA A 191 2.37 -5.19 -9.75
N GLU A 192 3.03 -4.67 -10.79
CA GLU A 192 4.21 -3.81 -10.66
C GLU A 192 3.87 -2.37 -10.26
N ALA A 193 2.61 -1.95 -10.43
CA ALA A 193 2.17 -0.62 -10.00
C ALA A 193 2.00 -0.53 -8.47
N CYS A 194 1.71 -1.62 -7.78
CA CYS A 194 1.67 -1.63 -6.32
C CYS A 194 3.07 -1.86 -5.73
N THR A 195 3.87 -0.81 -5.60
CA THR A 195 5.28 -0.92 -5.18
C THR A 195 5.46 -0.89 -3.67
N TRP A 196 6.59 -1.40 -3.18
CA TRP A 196 7.11 -1.15 -1.83
C TRP A 196 8.32 -0.20 -1.90
N PRO A 197 8.35 0.87 -1.07
CA PRO A 197 7.26 1.40 -0.23
C PRO A 197 6.04 1.83 -1.06
N CYS A 198 4.88 2.04 -0.46
CA CYS A 198 3.66 2.36 -1.21
C CYS A 198 3.87 3.53 -2.18
N SER A 199 3.48 3.35 -3.45
CA SER A 199 3.63 4.38 -4.49
C SER A 199 2.97 5.71 -4.11
N ILE A 200 1.85 5.68 -3.39
CA ILE A 200 1.17 6.89 -2.91
C ILE A 200 2.05 7.68 -1.94
N THR A 201 2.70 6.98 -1.00
CA THR A 201 3.66 7.60 -0.06
C THR A 201 4.90 8.12 -0.78
N GLN A 202 5.35 7.43 -1.83
CA GLN A 202 6.48 7.93 -2.64
C GLN A 202 6.12 9.19 -3.46
N MET A 203 4.86 9.32 -3.88
CA MET A 203 4.37 10.48 -4.66
C MET A 203 4.07 11.71 -3.81
N ASP A 204 3.70 11.52 -2.54
CA ASP A 204 3.26 12.57 -1.65
C ASP A 204 4.13 12.59 -0.38
N PRO A 205 5.11 13.50 -0.28
CA PRO A 205 5.98 13.59 0.88
C PRO A 205 5.25 14.01 2.17
N THR A 206 3.97 14.41 2.07
CA THR A 206 3.14 14.75 3.23
C THR A 206 2.25 13.61 3.71
N ASP A 207 2.20 12.49 2.96
CA ASP A 207 1.42 11.31 3.32
C ASP A 207 2.06 10.58 4.50
N GLN A 208 1.38 10.61 5.66
CA GLN A 208 1.92 10.13 6.93
C GLN A 208 1.76 8.62 7.15
N MET A 209 1.42 7.86 6.09
CA MET A 209 1.37 6.40 6.15
C MET A 209 2.79 5.80 6.31
N ASP A 210 3.82 6.57 5.92
CA ASP A 210 5.23 6.25 6.15
C ASP A 210 5.55 5.91 7.61
N ARG A 211 4.94 6.62 8.57
CA ARG A 211 5.07 6.35 10.01
C ARG A 211 4.54 4.99 10.41
N VAL A 212 3.42 4.57 9.82
CA VAL A 212 2.85 3.24 10.05
C VAL A 212 3.76 2.17 9.44
N TYR A 213 4.24 2.38 8.21
CA TYR A 213 5.18 1.45 7.57
C TYR A 213 6.48 1.31 8.35
N GLU A 214 7.05 2.41 8.80
CA GLU A 214 8.26 2.45 9.63
C GLU A 214 8.04 1.64 10.92
N ALA A 215 6.97 1.92 11.65
CA ALA A 215 6.68 1.25 12.90
C ALA A 215 6.39 -0.25 12.71
N VAL A 216 5.58 -0.61 11.71
CA VAL A 216 5.16 -2.00 11.46
C VAL A 216 6.29 -2.85 10.89
N VAL A 217 6.99 -2.36 9.86
CA VAL A 217 8.02 -3.14 9.15
C VAL A 217 9.35 -3.11 9.88
N HIS A 218 9.82 -1.93 10.28
CA HIS A 218 11.19 -1.76 10.75
C HIS A 218 11.34 -1.78 12.27
N TRP A 219 10.29 -1.44 13.03
CA TRP A 219 10.41 -1.29 14.48
C TRP A 219 9.79 -2.44 15.28
N ALA A 220 8.53 -2.82 15.01
CA ALA A 220 7.74 -3.68 15.88
C ALA A 220 8.14 -5.17 15.85
N ASP A 221 8.06 -5.83 17.00
CA ASP A 221 8.03 -7.28 17.13
C ASP A 221 6.59 -7.78 17.33
N VAL A 222 5.79 -7.01 18.08
CA VAL A 222 4.36 -7.24 18.33
C VAL A 222 3.55 -6.07 17.77
N ILE A 223 2.50 -6.37 17.02
CA ILE A 223 1.54 -5.42 16.46
C ILE A 223 0.19 -5.67 17.13
N LEU A 224 -0.20 -4.77 18.04
CA LEU A 224 -1.52 -4.74 18.66
C LEU A 224 -2.44 -3.78 17.91
N VAL A 225 -3.48 -4.28 17.27
CA VAL A 225 -4.48 -3.42 16.61
C VAL A 225 -5.74 -3.37 17.45
N SER A 226 -6.18 -2.17 17.83
CA SER A 226 -7.49 -1.97 18.45
C SER A 226 -8.48 -1.35 17.47
N THR A 227 -9.67 -1.93 17.40
CA THR A 227 -10.73 -1.45 16.51
C THR A 227 -12.09 -1.45 17.18
N PRO A 228 -12.90 -0.39 17.01
CA PRO A 228 -14.33 -0.51 17.22
C PRO A 228 -14.95 -1.38 16.12
N ILE A 229 -16.10 -1.99 16.41
CA ILE A 229 -16.98 -2.60 15.40
C ILE A 229 -17.90 -1.50 14.84
N ARG A 230 -17.93 -1.37 13.52
CA ARG A 230 -18.81 -0.43 12.80
C ARG A 230 -19.51 -1.18 11.68
N TRP A 231 -20.84 -1.23 11.77
CA TRP A 231 -21.68 -1.93 10.80
C TRP A 231 -21.22 -3.36 10.49
N GLY A 232 -20.86 -4.08 11.55
CA GLY A 232 -20.41 -5.46 11.47
C GLY A 232 -18.99 -5.70 10.98
N GLY A 233 -18.23 -4.65 10.67
CA GLY A 233 -16.82 -4.72 10.28
C GLY A 233 -15.89 -3.97 11.24
N ALA A 234 -14.59 -4.13 11.01
CA ALA A 234 -13.58 -3.25 11.59
C ALA A 234 -13.80 -1.79 11.16
N SER A 235 -13.14 -0.86 11.85
CA SER A 235 -13.28 0.57 11.58
C SER A 235 -12.86 0.95 10.15
N SER A 236 -13.38 2.06 9.63
CA SER A 236 -12.96 2.59 8.33
C SER A 236 -11.48 2.96 8.29
N LEU A 237 -10.89 3.41 9.41
CA LEU A 237 -9.45 3.69 9.48
C LEU A 237 -8.61 2.42 9.46
N TYR A 238 -9.10 1.31 10.04
CA TYR A 238 -8.46 0.01 9.87
C TYR A 238 -8.38 -0.35 8.38
N TYR A 239 -9.51 -0.30 7.66
CA TYR A 239 -9.54 -0.62 6.24
C TYR A 239 -8.64 0.30 5.41
N LYS A 240 -8.73 1.61 5.63
CA LYS A 240 -7.87 2.60 4.98
C LYS A 240 -6.37 2.29 5.17
N MET A 241 -5.98 1.82 6.35
CA MET A 241 -4.61 1.39 6.65
C MET A 241 -4.24 0.10 5.91
N VAL A 242 -5.03 -0.98 6.06
CA VAL A 242 -4.65 -2.29 5.49
C VAL A 242 -4.71 -2.32 3.97
N GLU A 243 -5.62 -1.56 3.35
CA GLU A 243 -5.66 -1.37 1.90
C GLU A 243 -4.37 -0.71 1.39
N ARG A 244 -3.81 0.24 2.15
CA ARG A 244 -2.51 0.86 1.87
C ARG A 244 -1.35 -0.09 2.17
N MET A 245 -1.51 -1.07 3.06
CA MET A 245 -0.53 -2.12 3.33
C MET A 245 -0.56 -3.26 2.31
N ASN A 246 -1.46 -3.24 1.31
CA ASN A 246 -1.42 -4.20 0.22
C ASN A 246 -0.08 -4.23 -0.53
N CYS A 247 0.69 -3.14 -0.50
CA CYS A 247 2.06 -3.12 -1.03
C CYS A 247 3.01 -4.08 -0.29
N ILE A 248 2.80 -4.32 1.00
CA ILE A 248 3.54 -5.29 1.80
C ILE A 248 3.18 -6.70 1.36
N GLN A 249 1.87 -7.01 1.27
CA GLN A 249 1.40 -8.30 0.74
C GLN A 249 1.93 -8.54 -0.68
N ASN A 250 2.05 -7.50 -1.50
CA ASN A 250 2.58 -7.65 -2.85
C ASN A 250 4.06 -8.07 -2.85
N GLN A 251 4.86 -7.66 -1.86
CA GLN A 251 6.25 -8.12 -1.77
C GLN A 251 6.35 -9.63 -1.57
N GLU A 252 5.40 -10.22 -0.84
CA GLU A 252 5.27 -11.68 -0.70
C GLU A 252 5.04 -12.34 -2.06
N THR A 253 4.17 -11.75 -2.89
CA THR A 253 3.65 -12.40 -4.10
C THR A 253 4.49 -12.19 -5.35
N ILE A 254 5.09 -11.00 -5.54
CA ILE A 254 5.82 -10.66 -6.78
C ILE A 254 7.33 -10.54 -6.61
N ALA A 255 7.81 -10.39 -5.38
CA ALA A 255 9.23 -10.17 -5.10
C ALA A 255 9.86 -11.25 -4.20
N ASN A 256 9.05 -12.18 -3.66
CA ASN A 256 9.47 -13.18 -2.68
C ASN A 256 10.22 -12.54 -1.49
N ARG A 257 9.69 -11.40 -1.00
CA ARG A 257 10.25 -10.61 0.10
C ARG A 257 9.26 -10.56 1.25
N HIS A 258 9.62 -11.20 2.35
CA HIS A 258 8.75 -11.37 3.51
C HIS A 258 8.94 -10.24 4.54
N LEU A 259 8.20 -9.13 4.41
CA LEU A 259 8.51 -7.92 5.19
C LEU A 259 8.05 -8.00 6.66
N LEU A 260 7.00 -8.76 6.96
CA LEU A 260 6.49 -8.92 8.33
C LEU A 260 6.80 -10.30 8.91
N LYS A 261 7.81 -10.97 8.34
CA LYS A 261 8.34 -12.21 8.89
C LYS A 261 8.76 -11.99 10.35
N ASN A 262 8.53 -13.00 11.17
CA ASN A 262 8.91 -13.03 12.59
C ASN A 262 8.22 -11.97 13.45
N LYS A 263 7.03 -11.48 13.06
CA LYS A 263 6.23 -10.55 13.86
C LYS A 263 4.96 -11.21 14.38
N VAL A 264 4.51 -10.78 15.56
CA VAL A 264 3.28 -11.26 16.20
C VAL A 264 2.17 -10.22 16.05
N ALA A 265 0.97 -10.65 15.67
CA ALA A 265 -0.21 -9.79 15.65
C ALA A 265 -1.24 -10.23 16.70
N ALA A 266 -1.88 -9.27 17.35
CA ALA A 266 -2.96 -9.51 18.30
C ALA A 266 -3.95 -8.33 18.34
N PHE A 267 -5.18 -8.56 18.82
CA PHE A 267 -6.30 -7.66 18.56
C PHE A 267 -7.18 -7.33 19.76
N ILE A 268 -7.66 -6.09 19.80
CA ILE A 268 -8.66 -5.62 20.78
C ILE A 268 -9.89 -5.15 19.98
N ILE A 269 -11.02 -5.87 20.12
CA ILE A 269 -12.20 -5.69 19.27
C ILE A 269 -13.39 -5.22 20.12
N MET A 270 -13.79 -3.96 19.98
CA MET A 270 -14.82 -3.36 20.84
C MET A 270 -16.12 -3.07 20.08
N GLY A 271 -17.19 -3.78 20.41
CA GLY A 271 -18.52 -3.58 19.85
C GLY A 271 -19.57 -3.33 20.92
N GLY A 272 -20.67 -2.66 20.54
CA GLY A 272 -21.84 -2.52 21.40
C GLY A 272 -22.73 -3.77 21.38
N GLN A 273 -22.97 -4.34 20.19
CA GLN A 273 -23.98 -5.40 19.99
C GLN A 273 -23.36 -6.74 19.60
N ASP A 274 -22.86 -6.90 18.37
CA ASP A 274 -22.40 -8.18 17.82
C ASP A 274 -21.22 -8.01 16.83
N ASN A 275 -20.84 -9.10 16.15
CA ASN A 275 -19.88 -9.23 15.05
C ASN A 275 -18.41 -9.37 15.46
N VAL A 276 -18.12 -9.64 16.73
CA VAL A 276 -16.76 -9.89 17.21
C VAL A 276 -16.03 -10.93 16.35
N GLN A 277 -16.66 -12.08 16.08
CA GLN A 277 -16.04 -13.17 15.31
C GLN A 277 -15.80 -12.77 13.85
N GLY A 278 -16.72 -12.03 13.24
CA GLY A 278 -16.57 -11.52 11.88
C GLY A 278 -15.40 -10.55 11.75
N VAL A 279 -15.26 -9.63 12.71
CA VAL A 279 -14.15 -8.67 12.77
C VAL A 279 -12.82 -9.36 13.09
N ALA A 280 -12.81 -10.33 14.01
CA ALA A 280 -11.62 -11.13 14.30
C ALA A 280 -11.12 -11.86 13.03
N GLY A 281 -12.03 -12.44 12.25
CA GLY A 281 -11.71 -13.04 10.96
C GLY A 281 -11.06 -12.05 9.99
N GLN A 282 -11.64 -10.85 9.83
CA GLN A 282 -11.09 -9.79 8.96
C GLN A 282 -9.65 -9.40 9.34
N LEU A 283 -9.39 -9.27 10.65
CA LEU A 283 -8.07 -8.93 11.20
C LEU A 283 -7.06 -10.05 11.00
N MET A 284 -7.41 -11.26 11.45
CA MET A 284 -6.53 -12.42 11.38
C MET A 284 -6.20 -12.79 9.94
N THR A 285 -7.17 -12.78 9.02
CA THR A 285 -6.92 -13.10 7.61
C THR A 285 -5.89 -12.15 6.98
N PHE A 286 -6.02 -10.84 7.20
CA PHE A 286 -5.05 -9.90 6.64
C PHE A 286 -3.64 -10.13 7.20
N PHE A 287 -3.51 -10.15 8.52
CA PHE A 287 -2.19 -10.29 9.18
C PHE A 287 -1.54 -11.66 8.93
N ALA A 288 -2.33 -12.72 8.74
CA ALA A 288 -1.82 -14.03 8.33
C ALA A 288 -1.22 -14.00 6.92
N GLU A 289 -1.92 -13.38 5.96
CA GLU A 289 -1.50 -13.31 4.56
C GLU A 289 -0.23 -12.47 4.35
N VAL A 290 0.09 -11.56 5.27
CA VAL A 290 1.34 -10.78 5.26
C VAL A 290 2.45 -11.38 6.15
N GLY A 291 2.23 -12.58 6.71
CA GLY A 291 3.27 -13.38 7.37
C GLY A 291 3.37 -13.24 8.90
N CYS A 292 2.48 -12.47 9.55
CA CYS A 292 2.47 -12.39 11.01
C CYS A 292 1.97 -13.71 11.63
N GLN A 293 2.44 -13.96 12.86
CA GLN A 293 2.01 -15.08 13.68
C GLN A 293 1.06 -14.61 14.79
N PHE A 294 0.31 -15.55 15.38
CA PHE A 294 -0.71 -15.25 16.39
C PHE A 294 -0.42 -15.99 17.69
N PRO A 295 -0.47 -15.32 18.85
CA PRO A 295 -0.35 -16.00 20.13
C PRO A 295 -1.63 -16.83 20.39
N GLN A 296 -1.57 -17.72 21.38
CA GLN A 296 -2.79 -18.36 21.88
C GLN A 296 -3.77 -17.30 22.39
N PHE A 297 -5.03 -17.42 21.96
CA PHE A 297 -6.07 -16.42 22.17
C PHE A 297 -5.65 -15.02 21.67
N PRO A 298 -5.57 -14.83 20.34
CA PRO A 298 -4.94 -13.66 19.73
C PRO A 298 -5.81 -12.40 19.76
N PHE A 299 -6.98 -12.44 20.37
CA PHE A 299 -7.79 -11.26 20.57
C PHE A 299 -8.56 -11.29 21.88
N ILE A 300 -8.86 -10.11 22.39
CA ILE A 300 -9.93 -9.89 23.36
C ILE A 300 -11.04 -9.07 22.72
N ALA A 301 -12.25 -9.21 23.23
CA ALA A 301 -13.38 -8.51 22.68
C ALA A 301 -14.46 -8.22 23.72
N HIS A 302 -15.28 -7.22 23.41
CA HIS A 302 -16.47 -6.86 24.17
C HIS A 302 -17.64 -6.67 23.22
N SER A 303 -18.80 -7.18 23.64
CA SER A 303 -20.07 -7.07 22.96
C SER A 303 -21.18 -7.31 23.98
N ARG A 304 -22.28 -6.54 23.94
CA ARG A 304 -23.42 -6.75 24.84
C ARG A 304 -24.44 -7.78 24.31
N GLY A 305 -24.30 -8.21 23.06
CA GLY A 305 -25.21 -9.11 22.36
C GLY A 305 -26.14 -8.38 21.38
N TRP A 306 -26.64 -9.11 20.39
CA TRP A 306 -27.48 -8.58 19.30
C TRP A 306 -28.74 -7.86 19.80
N SER A 307 -29.37 -8.35 20.86
CA SER A 307 -30.60 -7.80 21.43
C SER A 307 -30.38 -6.75 22.53
N ALA A 308 -29.14 -6.39 22.81
CA ALA A 308 -28.86 -5.31 23.74
C ALA A 308 -29.10 -3.97 23.03
N GLU A 309 -30.07 -3.19 23.52
CA GLU A 309 -30.37 -1.83 23.00
C GLU A 309 -29.99 -0.73 24.00
N ASP A 310 -29.61 -1.07 25.25
CA ASP A 310 -29.13 -0.14 26.28
C ASP A 310 -27.65 0.24 26.02
N MET A 311 -27.42 0.97 24.93
CA MET A 311 -26.08 1.39 24.50
C MET A 311 -25.49 2.50 25.39
N GLU A 312 -26.34 3.20 26.15
CA GLU A 312 -25.97 4.23 27.12
C GLU A 312 -25.02 3.68 28.19
N ARG A 313 -25.20 2.41 28.58
CA ARG A 313 -24.35 1.74 29.57
C ARG A 313 -23.10 1.08 28.99
N ASN A 314 -22.98 0.92 27.67
CA ASN A 314 -21.88 0.18 27.04
C ASN A 314 -20.51 0.70 27.47
N ASN A 315 -20.33 2.02 27.43
CA ASN A 315 -19.08 2.65 27.84
C ASN A 315 -18.81 2.46 29.33
N SER A 316 -19.83 2.58 30.18
CA SER A 316 -19.70 2.42 31.62
C SER A 316 -19.31 0.98 32.01
N GLU A 317 -19.80 -0.03 31.29
CA GLU A 317 -19.43 -1.43 31.53
C GLU A 317 -17.97 -1.69 31.20
N VAL A 318 -17.51 -1.21 30.03
CA VAL A 318 -16.10 -1.36 29.64
C VAL A 318 -15.18 -0.60 30.60
N GLN A 319 -15.54 0.63 30.99
CA GLN A 319 -14.77 1.43 31.94
C GLN A 319 -14.60 0.73 33.28
N ASN A 320 -15.63 0.05 33.76
CA ASN A 320 -15.61 -0.55 35.10
C ASN A 320 -15.13 -2.01 35.10
N SER A 321 -15.13 -2.70 33.95
CA SER A 321 -14.73 -4.11 33.87
C SER A 321 -13.24 -4.30 34.17
N ARG A 322 -12.97 -5.00 35.28
CA ARG A 322 -11.64 -5.46 35.66
C ARG A 322 -11.16 -6.56 34.71
N GLU A 323 -12.07 -7.43 34.31
CA GLU A 323 -11.82 -8.59 33.46
C GLU A 323 -11.32 -8.17 32.07
N LEU A 324 -11.90 -7.11 31.49
CA LEU A 324 -11.41 -6.57 30.21
C LEU A 324 -10.01 -5.97 30.32
N ARG A 325 -9.70 -5.29 31.43
CA ARG A 325 -8.33 -4.79 31.69
C ARG A 325 -7.34 -5.93 31.85
N GLU A 326 -7.61 -6.90 32.72
CA GLU A 326 -6.77 -8.08 32.92
C GLU A 326 -6.61 -8.90 31.63
N GLY A 327 -7.67 -8.98 30.82
CA GLY A 327 -7.64 -9.58 29.49
C GLY A 327 -6.68 -8.87 28.54
N ALA A 328 -6.69 -7.52 28.53
CA ALA A 328 -5.81 -6.72 27.68
C ALA A 328 -4.33 -6.85 28.10
N GLN A 329 -4.08 -6.84 29.40
CA GLN A 329 -2.75 -7.09 30.00
C GLN A 329 -2.24 -8.49 29.64
N SER A 330 -3.09 -9.51 29.76
CA SER A 330 -2.73 -10.89 29.44
C SER A 330 -2.53 -11.12 27.94
N LEU A 331 -3.27 -10.40 27.09
CA LEU A 331 -3.12 -10.45 25.63
C LEU A 331 -1.72 -9.98 25.22
N VAL A 332 -1.29 -8.81 25.71
CA VAL A 332 0.05 -8.30 25.36
C VAL A 332 1.17 -9.17 25.93
N ALA A 333 0.98 -9.76 27.11
CA ALA A 333 1.96 -10.66 27.72
C ALA A 333 2.19 -11.89 26.84
N ARG A 334 1.12 -12.58 26.42
CA ARG A 334 1.22 -13.76 25.53
C ARG A 334 1.79 -13.40 24.16
N ALA A 335 1.40 -12.24 23.60
CA ALA A 335 1.95 -11.78 22.33
C ALA A 335 3.47 -11.52 22.44
N ALA A 336 3.92 -10.91 23.53
CA ALA A 336 5.33 -10.67 23.79
C ALA A 336 6.13 -11.96 24.02
N GLU A 337 5.57 -12.93 24.76
CA GLU A 337 6.19 -14.25 24.94
C GLU A 337 6.41 -14.97 23.61
N MET A 338 5.40 -14.97 22.73
CA MET A 338 5.54 -15.52 21.39
C MET A 338 6.61 -14.77 20.57
N ALA A 339 6.64 -13.44 20.67
CA ALA A 339 7.65 -12.64 19.97
C ALA A 339 9.07 -12.95 20.47
N ARG A 340 9.28 -13.16 21.79
CA ARG A 340 10.57 -13.60 22.35
C ARG A 340 11.00 -14.93 21.73
N LEU A 341 10.10 -15.93 21.70
CA LEU A 341 10.39 -17.22 21.07
C LEU A 341 10.78 -17.09 19.60
N MET A 342 10.19 -16.14 18.87
CA MET A 342 10.47 -15.92 17.44
C MET A 342 11.75 -15.11 17.18
N VAL A 343 12.09 -14.20 18.08
CA VAL A 343 13.34 -13.40 18.02
C VAL A 343 14.54 -14.24 18.46
N GLU A 344 14.39 -15.04 19.51
CA GLU A 344 15.44 -15.94 20.02
C GLU A 344 15.55 -17.22 19.19
N GLY A 345 14.43 -17.68 18.64
CA GLY A 345 14.34 -18.89 17.85
C GLY A 345 14.91 -18.72 16.44
N GLN A 346 15.64 -19.74 15.97
CA GLN A 346 16.07 -19.83 14.59
C GLN A 346 15.07 -20.69 13.81
N LEU A 347 14.10 -20.06 13.14
CA LEU A 347 13.35 -20.75 12.09
C LEU A 347 14.30 -20.99 10.91
N ALA A 348 14.45 -22.25 10.51
CA ALA A 348 15.24 -22.62 9.33
C ALA A 348 14.79 -21.81 8.11
N MET A 349 15.75 -21.25 7.36
CA MET A 349 15.44 -20.54 6.13
C MET A 349 15.12 -21.55 5.03
N HIS A 350 13.84 -21.88 4.89
CA HIS A 350 13.34 -22.53 3.69
C HIS A 350 12.75 -21.47 2.76
N PRO A 351 12.95 -21.57 1.44
CA PRO A 351 12.15 -20.82 0.49
C PRO A 351 10.68 -21.13 0.80
N LEU A 352 9.89 -20.10 1.13
CA LEU A 352 8.46 -20.28 1.25
C LEU A 352 7.93 -20.64 -0.15
N THR A 353 7.44 -21.87 -0.30
CA THR A 353 6.71 -22.26 -1.51
C THR A 353 5.44 -21.42 -1.60
N ARG A 354 4.89 -21.26 -2.82
CA ARG A 354 3.73 -20.39 -3.02
C ARG A 354 2.56 -20.85 -2.12
N GLY A 355 2.20 -20.02 -1.14
CA GLY A 355 1.10 -20.27 -0.20
C GLY A 355 -0.15 -19.44 -0.51
N GLY A 356 -1.24 -19.72 0.20
CA GLY A 356 -2.48 -18.95 0.13
C GLY A 356 -3.05 -18.86 -1.29
N ARG A 357 -3.47 -17.66 -1.70
CA ARG A 357 -4.10 -17.40 -3.02
C ARG A 357 -3.19 -17.68 -4.23
N LYS A 358 -1.89 -17.91 -4.01
CA LYS A 358 -0.90 -18.22 -5.05
C LYS A 358 -0.46 -19.68 -5.05
N ALA A 359 -1.15 -20.56 -4.31
CA ALA A 359 -0.86 -21.99 -4.29
C ALA A 359 -0.92 -22.68 -5.67
N HIS A 360 -1.51 -22.03 -6.67
CA HIS A 360 -1.47 -22.46 -8.08
C HIS A 360 -0.56 -21.57 -8.92
N GLN A 361 -0.02 -22.12 -9.99
CA GLN A 361 0.71 -21.35 -10.98
C GLN A 361 -0.27 -20.46 -11.75
N LEU A 362 -0.03 -19.15 -11.72
CA LEU A 362 -0.72 -18.21 -12.60
C LEU A 362 0.05 -18.20 -13.93
N ASP A 363 -0.65 -18.39 -15.04
CA ASP A 363 -0.11 -18.39 -16.42
C ASP A 363 0.37 -17.00 -16.89
N SER A 364 0.65 -16.08 -15.97
CA SER A 364 1.26 -14.80 -16.28
C SER A 364 2.78 -14.95 -16.28
N GLU A 365 3.32 -15.62 -17.30
CA GLU A 365 4.73 -15.38 -17.64
C GLU A 365 4.90 -13.89 -17.97
N PRO A 366 6.02 -13.26 -17.57
CA PRO A 366 6.34 -11.96 -18.10
C PRO A 366 6.57 -12.13 -19.60
N THR A 367 5.66 -11.60 -20.41
CA THR A 367 6.00 -11.30 -21.81
C THR A 367 7.23 -10.39 -21.74
N GLY A 368 8.38 -10.94 -22.11
CA GLY A 368 9.71 -10.42 -21.77
C GLY A 368 10.13 -9.11 -22.40
#